data_AF-A0A348N2T0-F1
#
_entry.id   AF-A0A348N2T0-F1
#
_cell.length_a   1.000
_cell.length_b   1.000
_cell.length_c   1.000
_cell.angle_alpha   90.00
_cell.angle_beta   90.00
_cell.angle_gamma   90.00
#
_symmetry.space_group_name_H-M   'P 1'
#
loop_
_entity.id
_entity.type
_entity.pdbx_description
1 polymer ?
#
loop_
_entity_poly.entity_id
_entity_poly.type
_entity_poly.pdbx_seq_one_letter_code
_entity_poly.pdbx_strand_id
1 'polypeptide(L)' 'HELLLLYFSQNYDTLNTKAGTRALRKLTLETVNDMLAKQGLIRGIESVYFTSLIMQ' A
#
# COMPACT_ATOMS: atom_id res chain seq x y z
N HIS A 1 -2.19 0.99 -12.36
CA HIS A 1 -2.31 2.40 -11.90
C HIS A 1 -2.89 2.55 -10.49
N GLU A 2 -3.59 1.54 -9.92
CA GLU A 2 -4.22 1.67 -8.59
C GLU A 2 -3.26 2.03 -7.46
N LEU A 3 -2.06 1.43 -7.39
CA LEU A 3 -1.08 1.77 -6.35
C LEU A 3 -0.58 3.21 -6.43
N LEU A 4 -0.34 3.73 -7.64
CA LEU A 4 0.06 5.12 -7.85
C LEU A 4 -1.00 6.08 -7.33
N LEU A 5 -2.27 5.85 -7.70
CA LEU A 5 -3.40 6.66 -7.23
C LEU A 5 -3.56 6.58 -5.71
N LEU A 6 -3.40 5.39 -5.14
CA LEU A 6 -3.42 5.17 -3.69
C LEU A 6 -2.32 5.96 -2.99
N TYR A 7 -1.10 5.99 -3.52
CA TYR A 7 0.00 6.76 -2.91
C TYR A 7 -0.20 8.27 -3.03
N PHE A 8 -0.71 8.75 -4.16
CA PHE A 8 -1.02 10.18 -4.36
C PHE A 8 -2.16 10.68 -3.46
N SER A 9 -3.10 9.83 -3.06
CA SER A 9 -4.24 10.22 -2.22
C SER A 9 -3.92 10.25 -0.72
N GLN A 10 -2.71 9.86 -0.31
CA GLN A 10 -2.32 9.85 1.09
C GLN A 10 -2.06 11.26 1.63
N ASN A 11 -2.39 11.48 2.91
CA ASN A 11 -2.06 12.71 3.62
C ASN A 11 -0.61 12.64 4.15
N TYR A 12 0.20 13.64 3.81
CA TYR A 12 1.61 13.72 4.22
C TYR A 12 1.82 13.76 5.74
N ASP A 13 0.96 14.45 6.48
CA ASP A 13 1.06 14.55 7.94
C ASP A 13 0.87 13.18 8.61
N THR A 14 0.01 12.34 8.05
CA THR A 14 -0.23 11.00 8.58
C THR A 14 0.91 10.06 8.23
N LEU A 15 1.50 10.20 7.04
CA LEU A 15 2.63 9.39 6.57
C LEU A 15 3.95 9.66 7.31
N ASN A 16 4.11 10.83 7.92
CA ASN A 16 5.26 11.12 8.79
C ASN A 16 5.23 10.37 10.13
N THR A 17 4.18 9.59 10.40
CA THR A 17 4.06 8.79 11.62
C THR A 17 4.29 7.30 11.38
N LYS A 18 4.80 6.58 12.40
CA LYS A 18 4.89 5.11 12.37
C LYS A 18 3.52 4.44 12.19
N ALA A 19 2.45 5.08 12.66
CA ALA A 19 1.10 4.56 12.52
C ALA A 19 0.60 4.69 11.09
N GLY A 20 0.78 5.86 10.46
CA GLY A 20 0.37 6.10 9.08
C GLY A 20 1.17 5.27 8.07
N THR A 21 2.48 5.10 8.25
CA THR A 21 3.27 4.19 7.40
C THR A 21 2.81 2.73 7.49
N ARG A 22 2.43 2.26 8.68
CA ARG A 22 1.83 0.91 8.85
C ARG A 22 0.47 0.81 8.19
N ALA A 23 -0.37 1.84 8.32
CA ALA A 23 -1.68 1.90 7.69
C ALA A 23 -1.54 1.88 6.16
N LEU A 24 -0.62 2.66 5.59
CA LEU A 24 -0.31 2.67 4.17
C LEU A 24 0.13 1.29 3.67
N ARG A 25 1.02 0.63 4.43
CA ARG A 25 1.50 -0.72 4.10
C ARG A 25 0.37 -1.74 4.09
N LYS A 26 -0.55 -1.65 5.06
CA LYS A 26 -1.75 -2.51 5.12
C LYS A 26 -2.66 -2.26 3.92
N LEU A 27 -2.97 -1.00 3.63
CA LEU A 27 -3.82 -0.63 2.51
C LEU A 27 -3.22 -1.06 1.15
N THR A 28 -1.89 -0.98 1.03
CA THR A 28 -1.16 -1.47 -0.14
C THR A 28 -1.32 -2.97 -0.30
N LEU A 29 -1.14 -3.73 0.80
CA LEU A 29 -1.30 -5.19 0.79
C LEU A 29 -2.71 -5.60 0.36
N GLU A 30 -3.73 -4.95 0.92
CA GLU A 30 -5.14 -5.19 0.58
C GLU A 30 -5.40 -4.88 -0.90
N THR A 31 -4.93 -3.73 -1.38
CA THR A 31 -5.09 -3.32 -2.79
C THR A 31 -4.43 -4.31 -3.74
N VAL A 32 -3.21 -4.77 -3.44
CA VAL A 32 -2.51 -5.76 -4.27
C VAL A 32 -3.27 -7.08 -4.30
N ASN A 33 -3.74 -7.57 -3.15
CA ASN A 33 -4.48 -8.82 -3.08
C ASN A 33 -5.83 -8.73 -3.81
N ASP A 34 -6.53 -7.59 -3.76
CA ASP A 34 -7.74 -7.35 -4.53
C ASP A 34 -7.47 -7.36 -6.03
N MET A 35 -6.36 -6.76 -6.48
CA MET A 35 -5.93 -6.82 -7.88
C MET A 35 -5.62 -8.25 -8.33
N LEU A 36 -4.89 -9.01 -7.52
CA LEU A 36 -4.53 -10.41 -7.81
C LEU A 36 -5.77 -11.30 -7.87
N ALA A 37 -6.72 -11.11 -6.95
CA ALA A 37 -7.99 -11.84 -6.93
C ALA A 37 -8.81 -11.58 -8.20
N LYS A 38 -8.88 -10.32 -8.67
CA LYS A 38 -9.52 -9.97 -9.96
C LYS A 38 -8.85 -10.64 -11.17
N GLN A 39 -7.58 -11.00 -11.07
CA GLN A 39 -6.82 -11.71 -12.09
C GLN A 39 -6.89 -13.24 -11.96
N GLY A 40 -7.66 -13.77 -11.00
CA GLY A 40 -7.84 -15.20 -10.81
C GLY A 40 -6.74 -15.88 -10.00
N LEU A 41 -5.82 -15.11 -9.38
CA LEU A 41 -4.89 -15.68 -8.40
C LEU A 41 -5.62 -15.93 -7.08
N ILE A 42 -5.72 -17.21 -6.70
CA ILE A 42 -6.36 -17.65 -5.46
C ILE A 42 -5.43 -17.44 -4.25
N ARG A 43 -4.11 -17.50 -4.47
CA ARG A 43 -3.10 -17.16 -3.45
C ARG A 43 -2.60 -15.74 -3.68
N GLY A 44 -3.00 -14.84 -2.79
CA GLY A 44 -2.42 -13.51 -2.68
C GLY A 44 -1.02 -13.53 -2.05
N ILE A 45 -0.48 -12.35 -1.79
CA ILE A 45 0.78 -12.16 -1.08
C ILE A 45 0.54 -11.94 0.42
N GLU A 46 1.52 -12.30 1.25
CA GLU A 46 1.41 -12.24 2.71
C GLU A 46 1.80 -10.87 3.29
N SER A 47 2.72 -10.16 2.61
CA SER A 47 3.25 -8.90 3.12
C SER A 47 3.83 -8.03 2.01
N VAL A 48 3.87 -6.71 2.29
CA VAL A 48 4.51 -5.69 1.46
C VAL A 48 5.48 -4.91 2.34
N TYR A 49 6.63 -4.52 1.79
CA TYR A 49 7.63 -3.72 2.49
C TYR A 49 8.04 -2.52 1.63
N PHE A 50 8.05 -1.33 2.23
CA PHE A 50 8.70 -0.16 1.66
C PHE A 50 10.16 -0.17 2.11
N THR A 51 11.09 -0.37 1.18
CA THR A 51 12.54 -0.33 1.45
C THR A 51 13.08 1.10 1.45
N SER A 52 12.39 2.01 0.77
CA SER A 52 12.64 3.45 0.79
C SER A 52 11.31 4.19 0.73
N LEU A 53 11.11 5.14 1.64
CA LEU A 53 9.95 6.03 1.69
C LEU A 53 10.45 7.43 2.04
N ILE A 54 10.52 8.30 1.04
CA ILE A 54 11.04 9.66 1.16
C ILE A 54 9.86 10.61 1.01
N MET A 55 9.64 11.46 2.01
CA MET A 55 8.70 12.58 1.96
C MET A 55 9.53 13.85 1.75
N GLN A 56 9.21 14.63 0.71
CA GLN A 56 9.87 15.91 0.40
C GLN A 56 8.94 17.08 0.69
#